data_AF-A0A3L7UIK2-F1
#
_entry.id   AF-A0A3L7UIK2-F1
#
_cell.length_a   1.000
_cell.length_b   1.000
_cell.length_c   1.000
_cell.angle_alpha   90.00
_cell.angle_beta   90.00
_cell.angle_gamma   90.00
#
_symmetry.space_group_name_H-M   'P 1'
#
loop_
_entity.id
_entity.type
_entity.pdbx_description
1 polymer ?
#
loop_
_entity_poly.entity_id
_entity_poly.type
_entity_poly.pdbx_seq_one_letter_code
_entity_poly.pdbx_strand_id
1 'polypeptide(L)'
;MLSMHNWFGRQGRQIQKRLIVVAITGLASVGTVMLATADAPRAGEARRKIEKQVAFGEFGAAIDAARNVADPDERANLLGMIANAQLKAGDASAARGTTRQMDQSQRLQAAGQQARQQALSGGVNADFQSLMTLIETETSGPWLNTGGEGGTMTEYLNGVAVSPNGLLSSLKKEEHTGRLKALGVVARKADLNAEVAQQSDLRFVSLTQLEREASKRLTEGRPIVETMKNLAGITQLKYVVVDPKSRDVLIGGPSEAWKYDSNGNPIGVKSGRPTLQLDDLVTVLRTFSNDGPQNFGCSFNPRQEGLQQLQAFVEKSNNRGPLDSGAVKGWVNQLQSKLGPQDIELWGVPRDSRVARVVTEADYRLKMIGIGKLEGGPHVPSIFELLTVEEQKSSKLDALRWWLTMKYDAILHSPDHNVFEIQGPSVQCLSENQYLTEKGERVGTGQADATNRTFAMNFTNHYAELAQRDIAFADLQNVFDLALVAALLKNEGIANRIGWEAGSFASHGMYEPAVYAAPREVESVANHRVYRGKDIVVQVAGGVRGDLMSVVRNREVMKSSTTLKDMTAHAAPSNQPQGRWWWDAK
;
A
#
# COMPACT_ATOMS: atom_id res chain seq x y z
N MET A 1 -16.97 -4.13 -59.33
CA MET A 1 -16.28 -5.16 -60.13
C MET A 1 -15.79 -6.23 -59.15
N LEU A 2 -16.28 -7.46 -59.03
CA LEU A 2 -17.39 -8.28 -59.57
C LEU A 2 -17.83 -9.15 -58.36
N SER A 3 -19.11 -9.30 -57.97
CA SER A 3 -20.22 -10.11 -58.55
C SER A 3 -19.83 -11.59 -58.74
N MET A 4 -20.55 -12.64 -58.31
CA MET A 4 -21.99 -12.96 -58.16
C MET A 4 -22.11 -14.10 -57.10
N HIS A 5 -23.19 -14.35 -56.35
CA HIS A 5 -24.58 -14.53 -56.76
C HIS A 5 -25.56 -14.15 -55.63
N ASN A 6 -26.45 -13.23 -55.97
CA ASN A 6 -27.81 -13.08 -55.45
C ASN A 6 -28.64 -14.33 -55.85
N TRP A 7 -29.77 -14.69 -55.25
CA TRP A 7 -31.11 -14.04 -55.35
C TRP A 7 -32.11 -15.18 -55.03
N PHE A 8 -33.30 -15.06 -54.44
CA PHE A 8 -34.16 -13.97 -53.99
C PHE A 8 -35.15 -14.63 -52.99
N GLY A 9 -35.57 -14.03 -51.88
CA GLY A 9 -36.47 -12.86 -51.79
C GLY A 9 -37.94 -13.33 -51.77
N ARG A 10 -38.88 -12.77 -51.02
CA ARG A 10 -38.93 -11.70 -50.01
C ARG A 10 -40.41 -11.60 -49.59
N GLN A 11 -40.68 -11.15 -48.36
CA GLN A 11 -41.93 -10.51 -47.89
C GLN A 11 -43.20 -11.38 -47.79
N GLY A 12 -44.14 -11.17 -46.87
CA GLY A 12 -44.31 -10.16 -45.83
C GLY A 12 -45.64 -10.36 -45.10
N ARG A 13 -45.69 -9.86 -43.85
CA ARG A 13 -46.83 -9.30 -43.09
C ARG A 13 -48.27 -9.84 -43.28
N GLN A 14 -48.81 -10.18 -42.11
CA GLN A 14 -50.07 -9.66 -41.52
C GLN A 14 -51.43 -10.35 -41.77
N ILE A 15 -52.12 -10.55 -40.62
CA ILE A 15 -53.51 -10.17 -40.30
C ILE A 15 -54.65 -11.19 -40.50
N GLN A 16 -55.22 -11.59 -39.34
CA GLN A 16 -56.66 -11.66 -38.96
C GLN A 16 -57.53 -12.88 -39.32
N LYS A 17 -58.10 -13.55 -38.29
CA LYS A 17 -59.51 -13.46 -37.76
C LYS A 17 -60.23 -14.77 -38.12
N ARG A 18 -61.11 -15.42 -37.34
CA ARG A 18 -62.16 -15.00 -36.38
C ARG A 18 -62.72 -16.25 -35.65
N LEU A 19 -62.92 -16.20 -34.33
CA LEU A 19 -64.21 -16.21 -33.56
C LEU A 19 -64.94 -17.56 -33.44
N ILE A 20 -65.31 -18.03 -32.24
CA ILE A 20 -66.55 -17.76 -31.43
C ILE A 20 -66.25 -18.18 -29.95
N VAL A 21 -66.30 -17.37 -28.87
CA VAL A 21 -67.40 -16.70 -28.09
C VAL A 21 -68.37 -17.72 -27.43
N VAL A 22 -68.81 -17.72 -26.15
CA VAL A 22 -68.59 -17.04 -24.85
C VAL A 22 -69.37 -17.90 -23.82
N ALA A 23 -68.91 -18.02 -22.58
CA ALA A 23 -69.79 -18.05 -21.41
C ALA A 23 -69.04 -17.54 -20.17
N ILE A 24 -69.51 -16.43 -19.63
CA ILE A 24 -69.04 -15.75 -18.42
C ILE A 24 -69.98 -16.09 -17.28
N THR A 25 -69.42 -16.55 -16.16
CA THR A 25 -69.88 -16.42 -14.76
C THR A 25 -68.71 -16.95 -13.93
N GLY A 26 -68.12 -16.30 -12.93
CA GLY A 26 -68.50 -15.19 -12.07
C GLY A 26 -67.91 -15.51 -10.69
N LEU A 27 -67.00 -14.65 -10.20
CA LEU A 27 -66.53 -14.46 -8.81
C LEU A 27 -66.42 -15.67 -7.85
N ALA A 28 -65.21 -15.95 -7.36
CA ALA A 28 -64.82 -15.63 -5.98
C ALA A 28 -63.38 -16.11 -5.70
N SER A 29 -62.55 -15.15 -5.34
CA SER A 29 -61.16 -15.26 -4.91
C SER A 29 -61.02 -15.82 -3.49
N VAL A 30 -60.24 -16.87 -3.31
CA VAL A 30 -59.43 -17.09 -2.10
C VAL A 30 -57.98 -17.26 -2.58
N GLY A 31 -57.26 -16.14 -2.64
CA GLY A 31 -55.83 -16.14 -2.88
C GLY A 31 -55.13 -16.59 -1.60
N THR A 32 -54.57 -17.80 -1.60
CA THR A 32 -53.56 -18.18 -0.61
C THR A 32 -52.30 -17.35 -0.92
N VAL A 33 -52.12 -16.28 -0.16
CA VAL A 33 -50.87 -15.53 -0.12
C VAL A 33 -49.80 -16.48 0.46
N MET A 34 -48.98 -17.07 -0.40
CA MET A 34 -47.68 -17.57 0.02
C MET A 34 -46.83 -16.35 0.39
N LEU A 35 -46.85 -15.98 1.67
CA LEU A 35 -45.83 -15.14 2.27
C LEU A 35 -44.51 -15.89 2.12
N ALA A 36 -43.70 -15.49 1.14
CA ALA A 36 -42.27 -15.79 1.14
C ALA A 36 -41.67 -15.06 2.34
N THR A 37 -41.54 -15.77 3.46
CA THR A 37 -40.70 -15.34 4.56
C THR A 37 -39.28 -15.22 4.03
N ALA A 38 -38.69 -14.03 4.15
CA ALA A 38 -37.25 -13.86 3.98
C ALA A 38 -36.56 -14.88 4.88
N ASP A 39 -35.79 -15.79 4.27
CA ASP A 39 -34.99 -16.78 4.99
C ASP A 39 -34.04 -16.00 5.91
N ALA A 40 -34.29 -16.06 7.22
CA ALA A 40 -33.29 -15.69 8.21
C ALA A 40 -32.04 -16.54 7.93
N PRO A 41 -30.82 -16.00 8.07
CA PRO A 41 -29.60 -16.78 7.84
C PRO A 41 -29.68 -18.05 8.67
N ARG A 42 -29.53 -19.22 8.02
CA ARG A 42 -29.58 -20.51 8.70
C ARG A 42 -28.63 -20.45 9.90
N ALA A 43 -29.11 -20.78 11.10
CA ALA A 43 -28.39 -20.81 12.38
C ALA A 43 -26.85 -20.97 12.29
N GLY A 44 -26.37 -21.96 11.52
CA GLY A 44 -24.94 -22.22 11.31
C GLY A 44 -24.13 -21.14 10.58
N GLU A 45 -24.74 -20.31 9.74
CA GLU A 45 -24.10 -19.21 9.01
C GLU A 45 -23.91 -17.97 9.91
N ALA A 46 -24.92 -17.66 10.74
CA ALA A 46 -24.82 -16.59 11.74
C ALA A 46 -23.73 -16.92 12.79
N ARG A 47 -23.68 -18.16 13.25
CA ARG A 47 -22.64 -18.63 14.18
C ARG A 47 -21.22 -18.51 13.61
N ARG A 48 -20.99 -18.99 12.37
CA ARG A 48 -19.69 -18.85 11.70
C ARG A 48 -19.28 -17.39 11.52
N LYS A 49 -20.23 -16.51 11.19
CA LYS A 49 -20.00 -15.07 11.08
C LYS A 49 -19.56 -14.45 12.41
N ILE A 50 -20.23 -14.81 13.50
CA ILE A 50 -19.92 -14.33 14.85
C ILE A 50 -18.58 -14.88 15.34
N GLU A 51 -18.29 -16.16 15.12
CA GLU A 51 -16.99 -16.78 15.46
C GLU A 51 -15.83 -16.04 14.77
N LYS A 52 -16.01 -15.64 13.50
CA LYS A 52 -15.04 -14.79 12.79
C LYS A 52 -14.91 -13.42 13.42
N GLN A 53 -16.01 -12.69 13.64
CA GLN A 53 -15.99 -11.35 14.24
C GLN A 53 -15.31 -11.35 15.62
N VAL A 54 -15.55 -12.40 16.42
CA VAL A 54 -14.90 -12.63 17.70
C VAL A 54 -13.39 -12.86 17.55
N ALA A 55 -12.95 -13.66 16.57
CA ALA A 55 -11.52 -13.91 16.33
C ALA A 55 -10.73 -12.65 15.95
N PHE A 56 -11.38 -11.66 15.33
CA PHE A 56 -10.77 -10.35 14.99
C PHE A 56 -10.94 -9.27 16.07
N GLY A 57 -11.54 -9.61 17.21
CA GLY A 57 -11.78 -8.67 18.29
C GLY A 57 -12.83 -7.59 17.97
N GLU A 58 -13.69 -7.84 16.98
CA GLU A 58 -14.81 -6.96 16.59
C GLU A 58 -16.06 -7.30 17.40
N PHE A 59 -15.94 -7.21 18.73
CA PHE A 59 -16.99 -7.68 19.64
C PHE A 59 -18.32 -6.93 19.49
N GLY A 60 -18.32 -5.66 19.08
CA GLY A 60 -19.53 -4.90 18.81
C GLY A 60 -20.36 -5.49 17.65
N ALA A 61 -19.71 -5.75 16.52
CA ALA A 61 -20.34 -6.36 15.35
C ALA A 61 -20.80 -7.81 15.64
N ALA A 62 -20.05 -8.53 16.46
CA ALA A 62 -20.42 -9.86 16.95
C ALA A 62 -21.69 -9.82 17.81
N ILE A 63 -21.81 -8.85 18.73
CA ILE A 63 -22.99 -8.67 19.57
C ILE A 63 -24.21 -8.32 18.71
N ASP A 64 -24.07 -7.42 17.75
CA ASP A 64 -25.18 -7.03 16.87
C ASP A 64 -25.63 -8.16 15.95
N ALA A 65 -24.68 -8.96 15.45
CA ALA A 65 -25.01 -10.18 14.72
C ALA A 65 -25.75 -11.20 15.61
N ALA A 66 -25.31 -11.37 16.87
CA ALA A 66 -25.98 -12.26 17.82
C ALA A 66 -27.39 -11.80 18.17
N ARG A 67 -27.62 -10.49 18.33
CA ARG A 67 -28.95 -9.90 18.62
C ARG A 67 -29.99 -10.20 17.54
N ASN A 68 -29.53 -10.30 16.29
CA ASN A 68 -30.39 -10.56 15.14
C ASN A 68 -30.72 -12.06 14.94
N VAL A 69 -30.22 -12.95 15.81
CA VAL A 69 -30.59 -14.37 15.80
C VAL A 69 -31.97 -14.56 16.43
N ALA A 70 -32.89 -15.18 15.70
CA ALA A 70 -34.28 -15.34 16.09
C ALA A 70 -34.45 -16.30 17.28
N ASP A 71 -33.70 -17.42 17.29
CA ASP A 71 -33.72 -18.41 18.36
C ASP A 71 -33.11 -17.84 19.66
N PRO A 72 -33.89 -17.73 20.75
CA PRO A 72 -33.41 -17.22 22.03
C PRO A 72 -32.26 -18.01 22.66
N ASP A 73 -32.23 -19.34 22.49
CA ASP A 73 -31.22 -20.19 23.11
C ASP A 73 -29.91 -20.15 22.31
N GLU A 74 -30.01 -20.13 20.98
CA GLU A 74 -28.84 -19.92 20.13
C GLU A 74 -28.24 -18.52 20.32
N ARG A 75 -29.10 -17.48 20.41
CA ARG A 75 -28.67 -16.11 20.73
C ARG A 75 -27.93 -16.03 22.06
N ALA A 76 -28.45 -16.68 23.11
CA ALA A 76 -27.80 -16.72 24.42
C ALA A 76 -26.44 -17.45 24.37
N ASN A 77 -26.34 -18.56 23.63
CA ASN A 77 -25.08 -19.28 23.43
C ASN A 77 -24.04 -18.43 22.69
N LEU A 78 -24.45 -17.69 21.66
CA LEU A 78 -23.56 -16.81 20.88
C LEU A 78 -23.09 -15.63 21.71
N LEU A 79 -23.98 -14.97 22.46
CA LEU A 79 -23.60 -13.92 23.41
C LEU A 79 -22.65 -14.47 24.49
N GLY A 80 -22.83 -15.73 24.92
CA GLY A 80 -21.98 -16.39 25.90
C GLY A 80 -20.57 -16.64 25.37
N MET A 81 -20.49 -17.08 24.12
CA MET A 81 -19.23 -17.23 23.39
C MET A 81 -18.51 -15.89 23.22
N ILE A 82 -19.25 -14.82 22.86
CA ILE A 82 -18.69 -13.47 22.74
C ILE A 82 -18.19 -12.96 24.08
N ALA A 83 -18.98 -13.09 25.15
CA ALA A 83 -18.59 -12.68 26.50
C ALA A 83 -17.36 -13.45 27.01
N ASN A 84 -17.28 -14.75 26.72
CA ASN A 84 -16.12 -15.58 27.06
C ASN A 84 -14.88 -15.18 26.25
N ALA A 85 -15.06 -14.83 24.97
CA ALA A 85 -13.96 -14.33 24.16
C ALA A 85 -13.51 -12.92 24.58
N GLN A 86 -14.43 -12.06 25.01
CA GLN A 86 -14.11 -10.78 25.65
C GLN A 86 -13.32 -10.99 26.95
N LEU A 87 -13.71 -11.97 27.80
CA LEU A 87 -12.94 -12.33 29.00
C LEU A 87 -11.55 -12.85 28.67
N LYS A 88 -11.43 -13.77 27.69
CA LYS A 88 -10.14 -14.29 27.23
C LYS A 88 -9.26 -13.21 26.60
N ALA A 89 -9.87 -12.19 26.00
CA ALA A 89 -9.21 -11.01 25.48
C ALA A 89 -8.96 -9.92 26.55
N GLY A 90 -9.26 -10.18 27.83
CA GLY A 90 -8.98 -9.28 28.95
C GLY A 90 -10.06 -8.21 29.22
N ASP A 91 -11.15 -8.16 28.46
CA ASP A 91 -12.22 -7.16 28.57
C ASP A 91 -13.36 -7.63 29.49
N ALA A 92 -13.07 -7.66 30.80
CA ALA A 92 -14.02 -8.10 31.82
C ALA A 92 -15.23 -7.15 32.00
N SER A 93 -15.11 -5.89 31.57
CA SER A 93 -16.22 -4.93 31.62
C SER A 93 -17.20 -5.17 30.47
N ALA A 94 -16.71 -5.28 29.24
CA ALA A 94 -17.55 -5.59 28.09
C ALA A 94 -18.15 -6.98 28.18
N ALA A 95 -17.40 -7.97 28.68
CA ALA A 95 -17.95 -9.29 28.95
C ALA A 95 -19.14 -9.24 29.91
N ARG A 96 -19.05 -8.47 31.00
CA ARG A 96 -20.19 -8.25 31.91
C ARG A 96 -21.35 -7.53 31.21
N GLY A 97 -21.07 -6.57 30.33
CA GLY A 97 -22.07 -5.90 29.51
C GLY A 97 -22.80 -6.83 28.54
N THR A 98 -22.07 -7.76 27.92
CA THR A 98 -22.61 -8.79 27.01
C THR A 98 -23.41 -9.84 27.77
N THR A 99 -22.91 -10.32 28.92
CA THR A 99 -23.62 -11.28 29.77
C THR A 99 -24.91 -10.70 30.36
N ARG A 100 -24.98 -9.39 30.61
CA ARG A 100 -26.21 -8.70 31.06
C ARG A 100 -27.32 -8.67 30.00
N GLN A 101 -27.00 -8.96 28.73
CA GLN A 101 -27.99 -9.06 27.65
C GLN A 101 -28.65 -10.45 27.57
N MET A 102 -28.27 -11.38 28.46
CA MET A 102 -28.88 -12.72 28.59
C MET A 102 -29.89 -12.75 29.74
N ASP A 103 -30.95 -13.54 29.56
CA ASP A 103 -31.93 -13.77 30.63
C ASP A 103 -31.30 -14.49 31.84
N GLN A 104 -31.90 -14.33 33.02
CA GLN A 104 -31.34 -14.83 34.28
C GLN A 104 -31.15 -16.36 34.31
N SER A 105 -32.10 -17.11 33.73
CA SER A 105 -32.02 -18.57 33.57
C SER A 105 -30.91 -18.97 32.59
N GLN A 106 -30.74 -18.22 31.51
CA GLN A 106 -29.73 -18.48 30.47
C GLN A 106 -28.31 -18.16 30.96
N ARG A 107 -28.12 -17.13 31.81
CA ARG A 107 -26.84 -16.83 32.48
C ARG A 107 -26.36 -17.97 33.36
N LEU A 108 -27.27 -18.62 34.08
CA LEU A 108 -26.96 -19.75 34.97
C LEU A 108 -26.57 -21.01 34.17
N GLN A 109 -27.22 -21.24 33.03
CA GLN A 109 -26.86 -22.34 32.12
C GLN A 109 -25.52 -22.11 31.43
N ALA A 110 -25.25 -20.89 30.94
CA ALA A 110 -23.98 -20.53 30.32
C ALA A 110 -22.82 -20.66 31.33
N ALA A 111 -23.00 -20.21 32.58
CA ALA A 111 -22.01 -20.39 33.65
C ALA A 111 -21.77 -21.87 33.99
N GLY A 112 -22.82 -22.70 33.99
CA GLY A 112 -22.73 -24.15 34.21
C GLY A 112 -22.02 -24.89 33.06
N GLN A 113 -22.21 -24.47 31.81
CA GLN A 113 -21.47 -24.99 30.65
C GLN A 113 -20.01 -24.53 30.67
N GLN A 114 -19.74 -23.31 31.14
CA GLN A 114 -18.39 -22.74 31.26
C GLN A 114 -17.54 -23.46 32.32
N ALA A 115 -18.14 -23.80 33.46
CA ALA A 115 -17.51 -24.65 34.48
C ALA A 115 -17.22 -26.07 33.96
N ARG A 116 -18.10 -26.63 33.12
CA ARG A 116 -17.89 -27.94 32.47
C ARG A 116 -16.83 -27.89 31.36
N GLN A 117 -16.76 -26.82 30.57
CA GLN A 117 -15.74 -26.65 29.52
C GLN A 117 -14.36 -26.37 30.11
N GLN A 118 -14.25 -25.64 31.22
CA GLN A 118 -12.99 -25.46 31.95
C GLN A 118 -12.51 -26.76 32.62
N ALA A 119 -13.42 -27.66 32.99
CA ALA A 119 -13.09 -28.98 33.52
C ALA A 119 -12.72 -30.02 32.43
N LEU A 120 -13.21 -29.85 31.19
CA LEU A 120 -12.96 -30.77 30.07
C LEU A 120 -11.86 -30.28 29.11
N SER A 121 -11.49 -29.00 29.15
CA SER A 121 -10.39 -28.43 28.35
C SER A 121 -9.11 -28.44 29.17
N GLY A 122 -8.51 -29.64 29.31
CA GLY A 122 -7.10 -29.76 29.67
C GLY A 122 -6.25 -28.84 28.80
N GLY A 123 -5.28 -28.18 29.42
CA GLY A 123 -4.50 -27.09 28.82
C GLY A 123 -3.90 -27.46 27.47
N VAL A 124 -4.00 -26.52 26.52
CA VAL A 124 -3.33 -26.63 25.22
C VAL A 124 -2.47 -25.37 25.06
N ASN A 125 -1.20 -25.54 25.41
CA ASN A 125 -0.10 -24.89 24.70
C ASN A 125 -0.31 -25.14 23.21
N ALA A 126 -0.10 -24.13 22.37
CA ALA A 126 0.11 -24.37 20.95
C ALA A 126 1.14 -25.51 20.79
N ASP A 127 0.90 -26.41 19.84
CA ASP A 127 1.75 -27.58 19.60
C ASP A 127 3.12 -27.16 19.03
N PHE A 128 3.97 -26.65 19.92
CA PHE A 128 5.37 -26.32 19.66
C PHE A 128 6.20 -27.60 19.51
N GLN A 129 5.74 -28.74 20.00
CA GLN A 129 6.47 -30.01 19.85
C GLN A 129 6.49 -30.46 18.39
N SER A 130 5.36 -30.41 17.68
CA SER A 130 5.34 -30.73 16.25
C SER A 130 6.21 -29.79 15.40
N LEU A 131 6.33 -28.52 15.79
CA LEU A 131 7.21 -27.53 15.17
C LEU A 131 8.69 -27.75 15.52
N MET A 132 9.01 -28.04 16.78
CA MET A 132 10.37 -28.35 17.24
C MET A 132 10.87 -29.64 16.60
N THR A 133 10.05 -30.69 16.55
CA THR A 133 10.40 -31.95 15.89
C THR A 133 10.65 -31.75 14.39
N LEU A 134 9.86 -30.91 13.71
CA LEU A 134 10.12 -30.59 12.29
C LEU A 134 11.43 -29.82 12.10
N ILE A 135 11.72 -28.85 12.97
CA ILE A 135 12.97 -28.06 12.92
C ILE A 135 14.19 -28.95 13.21
N GLU A 136 14.09 -29.85 14.20
CA GLU A 136 15.14 -30.81 14.56
C GLU A 136 15.36 -31.88 13.48
N THR A 137 14.31 -32.27 12.74
CA THR A 137 14.41 -33.29 11.69
C THR A 137 14.99 -32.72 10.37
N GLU A 138 14.75 -31.43 10.10
CA GLU A 138 15.16 -30.75 8.85
C GLU A 138 16.50 -30.00 8.97
N THR A 139 17.10 -29.94 10.17
CA THR A 139 18.41 -29.30 10.38
C THR A 139 19.44 -30.34 10.82
N SER A 140 20.37 -30.68 9.92
CA SER A 140 21.47 -31.59 10.25
C SER A 140 22.62 -30.85 10.95
N GLY A 141 22.78 -31.04 12.26
CA GLY A 141 23.98 -30.67 13.02
C GLY A 141 23.74 -30.53 14.54
N PRO A 142 24.72 -30.87 15.41
CA PRO A 142 24.58 -30.71 16.86
C PRO A 142 24.66 -29.23 17.25
N TRP A 143 23.61 -28.71 17.87
CA TRP A 143 23.54 -27.33 18.34
C TRP A 143 24.46 -27.12 19.55
N LEU A 144 25.60 -26.46 19.34
CA LEU A 144 26.40 -25.90 20.42
C LEU A 144 25.91 -24.48 20.71
N ASN A 145 25.44 -24.28 21.94
CA ASN A 145 25.05 -22.99 22.48
C ASN A 145 26.31 -22.10 22.61
N THR A 146 26.57 -21.30 21.58
CA THR A 146 27.68 -20.34 21.56
C THR A 146 27.10 -19.01 21.10
N GLY A 147 27.12 -18.01 21.97
CA GLY A 147 26.65 -16.66 21.68
C GLY A 147 27.37 -16.08 20.45
N GLY A 148 26.60 -15.77 19.42
CA GLY A 148 27.05 -15.15 18.19
C GLY A 148 25.83 -14.65 17.40
N GLU A 149 25.87 -13.38 17.01
CA GLU A 149 24.79 -12.60 16.41
C GLU A 149 24.18 -13.30 15.18
N GLY A 150 23.00 -13.89 15.35
CA GLY A 150 22.13 -14.33 14.27
C GLY A 150 21.29 -13.16 13.76
N GLY A 151 21.80 -12.40 12.80
CA GLY A 151 21.02 -11.38 12.10
C GLY A 151 20.12 -12.01 11.03
N THR A 152 18.81 -11.99 11.22
CA THR A 152 17.84 -12.34 10.17
C THR A 152 17.88 -11.30 9.05
N MET A 153 18.07 -11.74 7.80
CA MET A 153 17.92 -10.90 6.61
C MET A 153 16.47 -10.42 6.51
N THR A 154 16.22 -9.11 6.55
CA THR A 154 14.88 -8.56 6.37
C THR A 154 14.64 -8.30 4.89
N GLU A 155 13.79 -9.10 4.26
CA GLU A 155 13.37 -8.87 2.87
C GLU A 155 12.77 -7.46 2.71
N TYR A 156 13.11 -6.80 1.59
CA TYR A 156 12.30 -5.69 1.12
C TYR A 156 11.18 -6.29 0.28
N LEU A 157 10.05 -5.63 0.43
CA LEU A 157 8.83 -5.90 -0.27
C LEU A 157 9.12 -5.73 -1.78
N ASN A 158 8.89 -6.74 -2.62
CA ASN A 158 8.97 -6.72 -4.11
C ASN A 158 10.22 -7.23 -4.83
N GLY A 159 11.19 -7.85 -4.15
CA GLY A 159 12.36 -8.43 -4.85
C GLY A 159 13.62 -7.58 -4.78
N VAL A 160 13.64 -6.62 -3.86
CA VAL A 160 14.85 -6.02 -3.29
C VAL A 160 15.00 -6.58 -1.87
N ALA A 161 16.20 -6.62 -1.29
CA ALA A 161 16.41 -6.97 0.11
C ALA A 161 17.55 -6.14 0.70
N VAL A 162 17.43 -5.84 2.00
CA VAL A 162 18.53 -5.23 2.76
C VAL A 162 19.06 -6.27 3.72
N SER A 163 20.34 -6.56 3.52
CA SER A 163 21.13 -7.42 4.40
C SER A 163 21.29 -6.78 5.80
N PRO A 164 21.64 -7.57 6.84
CA PRO A 164 21.86 -7.04 8.20
C PRO A 164 22.90 -5.91 8.28
N ASN A 165 23.88 -5.87 7.37
CA ASN A 165 24.88 -4.79 7.25
C ASN A 165 24.37 -3.57 6.46
N GLY A 166 23.12 -3.55 6.01
CA GLY A 166 22.51 -2.41 5.34
C GLY A 166 22.73 -2.33 3.82
N LEU A 167 23.27 -3.38 3.19
CA LEU A 167 23.41 -3.43 1.72
C LEU A 167 22.09 -3.80 1.06
N LEU A 168 21.62 -2.92 0.18
CA LEU A 168 20.46 -3.07 -0.68
C LEU A 168 20.84 -3.83 -1.96
N SER A 169 20.10 -4.89 -2.27
CA SER A 169 20.35 -5.75 -3.44
C SER A 169 19.04 -6.29 -4.03
N SER A 170 19.03 -6.68 -5.30
CA SER A 170 17.89 -7.39 -5.87
C SER A 170 17.93 -8.87 -5.48
N LEU A 171 16.81 -9.42 -5.02
CA LEU A 171 16.64 -10.85 -4.79
C LEU A 171 16.68 -11.55 -6.15
N LYS A 172 17.78 -12.27 -6.43
CA LYS A 172 17.78 -13.28 -7.49
C LYS A 172 16.76 -14.33 -7.10
N LYS A 173 15.85 -14.64 -8.01
CA LYS A 173 14.75 -15.59 -7.81
C LYS A 173 15.30 -17.03 -7.71
N GLU A 174 15.93 -17.35 -6.59
CA GLU A 174 16.29 -18.70 -6.18
C GLU A 174 15.83 -18.89 -4.75
N GLU A 175 14.55 -19.23 -4.58
CA GLU A 175 14.11 -19.86 -3.33
C GLU A 175 13.35 -21.14 -3.68
N HIS A 176 14.11 -22.23 -3.71
CA HIS A 176 13.60 -23.59 -3.81
C HIS A 176 12.99 -23.99 -2.47
N THR A 177 11.69 -23.76 -2.31
CA THR A 177 10.76 -24.69 -1.64
C THR A 177 9.39 -24.05 -1.46
N GLY A 178 9.29 -22.70 -1.38
CA GLY A 178 8.05 -21.93 -1.44
C GLY A 178 6.95 -22.29 -0.42
N ARG A 179 7.15 -23.31 0.42
CA ARG A 179 6.14 -23.95 1.25
C ARG A 179 5.82 -23.12 2.49
N LEU A 180 6.82 -22.50 3.12
CA LEU A 180 6.62 -21.58 4.25
C LEU A 180 5.95 -20.27 3.81
N LYS A 181 6.34 -19.74 2.64
CA LYS A 181 5.74 -18.56 1.99
C LYS A 181 4.29 -18.84 1.57
N ALA A 182 4.01 -20.00 0.99
CA ALA A 182 2.67 -20.45 0.64
C ALA A 182 1.79 -20.73 1.88
N LEU A 183 2.31 -21.32 2.95
CA LEU A 183 1.57 -21.51 4.21
C LEU A 183 1.25 -20.17 4.88
N GLY A 184 2.17 -19.21 4.87
CA GLY A 184 1.95 -17.85 5.36
C GLY A 184 0.92 -17.06 4.55
N VAL A 185 0.90 -17.20 3.22
CA VAL A 185 -0.06 -16.54 2.31
C VAL A 185 -1.43 -17.23 2.34
N VAL A 186 -1.49 -18.56 2.48
CA VAL A 186 -2.74 -19.33 2.60
C VAL A 186 -3.41 -19.11 3.96
N ALA A 187 -2.64 -18.96 5.05
CA ALA A 187 -3.16 -18.53 6.35
C ALA A 187 -3.59 -17.06 6.39
N ARG A 188 -3.11 -16.24 5.43
CA ARG A 188 -3.39 -14.79 5.29
C ARG A 188 -4.20 -14.44 4.04
N LYS A 189 -4.94 -15.38 3.45
CA LYS A 189 -6.08 -15.06 2.58
C LYS A 189 -7.09 -14.40 3.47
N ALA A 190 -7.01 -13.08 3.55
CA ALA A 190 -7.58 -12.26 4.59
C ALA A 190 -9.03 -12.66 4.92
N ASP A 191 -9.22 -13.17 6.13
CA ASP A 191 -10.52 -13.31 6.80
C ASP A 191 -10.99 -11.87 7.16
N LEU A 192 -11.21 -11.06 6.13
CA LEU A 192 -11.72 -9.70 6.27
C LEU A 192 -13.18 -9.76 6.70
N ASN A 193 -13.60 -8.81 7.54
CA ASN A 193 -15.02 -8.55 7.75
C ASN A 193 -15.69 -8.35 6.38
N ALA A 194 -16.87 -8.96 6.17
CA ALA A 194 -17.64 -8.88 4.94
C ALA A 194 -17.86 -7.44 4.44
N GLU A 195 -17.94 -6.46 5.33
CA GLU A 195 -18.11 -5.04 4.96
C GLU A 195 -16.79 -4.42 4.45
N VAL A 196 -15.66 -4.67 5.10
CA VAL A 196 -14.34 -4.19 4.61
C VAL A 196 -13.99 -4.86 3.28
N ALA A 197 -14.37 -6.13 3.12
CA ALA A 197 -14.13 -6.92 1.92
C ALA A 197 -14.92 -6.44 0.69
N GLN A 198 -16.01 -5.68 0.88
CA GLN A 198 -16.75 -5.08 -0.22
C GLN A 198 -15.91 -3.99 -0.89
N GLN A 199 -15.89 -4.02 -2.22
CA GLN A 199 -15.32 -2.94 -3.00
C GLN A 199 -16.19 -1.70 -2.86
N SER A 200 -15.56 -0.56 -2.67
CA SER A 200 -16.20 0.74 -2.59
C SER A 200 -15.41 1.75 -3.41
N ASP A 201 -16.11 2.51 -4.26
CA ASP A 201 -15.50 3.57 -5.05
C ASP A 201 -15.02 4.74 -4.17
N LEU A 202 -15.60 4.86 -2.97
CA LEU A 202 -15.27 5.90 -2.01
C LEU A 202 -15.54 5.42 -0.57
N ARG A 203 -14.46 5.08 0.14
CA ARG A 203 -14.45 4.82 1.57
C ARG A 203 -13.79 5.99 2.30
N PHE A 204 -14.38 6.40 3.40
CA PHE A 204 -13.81 7.38 4.32
C PHE A 204 -13.27 6.71 5.57
N VAL A 205 -12.15 7.22 6.05
CA VAL A 205 -11.52 6.88 7.33
C VAL A 205 -11.40 8.15 8.15
N SER A 206 -12.01 8.14 9.34
CA SER A 206 -11.86 9.18 10.35
C SER A 206 -10.53 9.04 11.07
N LEU A 207 -9.66 10.03 10.93
CA LEU A 207 -8.35 10.04 11.57
C LEU A 207 -8.47 10.22 13.08
N THR A 208 -9.41 11.04 13.56
CA THR A 208 -9.57 11.28 15.01
C THR A 208 -10.21 10.09 15.72
N GLN A 209 -11.11 9.36 15.07
CA GLN A 209 -11.70 8.15 15.65
C GLN A 209 -10.75 6.97 15.56
N LEU A 210 -10.02 6.83 14.45
CA LEU A 210 -8.97 5.82 14.29
C LEU A 210 -7.89 5.98 15.36
N GLU A 211 -7.42 7.21 15.61
CA GLU A 211 -6.46 7.50 16.68
C GLU A 211 -6.99 7.09 18.05
N ARG A 212 -8.22 7.48 18.41
CA ARG A 212 -8.82 7.13 19.69
C ARG A 212 -8.96 5.64 19.89
N GLU A 213 -9.37 4.91 18.86
CA GLU A 213 -9.51 3.45 18.94
C GLU A 213 -8.15 2.74 18.97
N ALA A 214 -7.15 3.23 18.23
CA ALA A 214 -5.78 2.76 18.33
C ALA A 214 -5.20 3.00 19.74
N SER A 215 -5.36 4.21 20.27
CA SER A 215 -4.95 4.61 21.63
C SER A 215 -5.56 3.71 22.70
N LYS A 216 -6.87 3.44 22.60
CA LYS A 216 -7.58 2.53 23.50
C LYS A 216 -6.96 1.14 23.47
N ARG A 217 -6.73 0.58 22.28
CA ARG A 217 -6.11 -0.74 22.12
C ARG A 217 -4.72 -0.79 22.73
N LEU A 218 -3.88 0.20 22.44
CA LEU A 218 -2.51 0.27 22.97
C LEU A 218 -2.49 0.36 24.49
N THR A 219 -3.36 1.20 25.07
CA THR A 219 -3.47 1.35 26.54
C THR A 219 -3.93 0.06 27.22
N GLU A 220 -4.76 -0.73 26.54
CA GLU A 220 -5.23 -2.03 27.01
C GLU A 220 -4.24 -3.17 26.69
N GLY A 221 -3.06 -2.88 26.13
CA GLY A 221 -2.07 -3.89 25.72
C GLY A 221 -2.51 -4.77 24.55
N ARG A 222 -3.51 -4.33 23.77
CA ARG A 222 -4.05 -5.05 22.62
C ARG A 222 -3.32 -4.64 21.33
N PRO A 223 -3.10 -5.57 20.40
CA PRO A 223 -2.48 -5.23 19.12
C PRO A 223 -3.40 -4.38 18.25
N ILE A 224 -2.78 -3.56 17.40
CA ILE A 224 -3.47 -2.87 16.31
C ILE A 224 -3.88 -3.90 15.26
N VAL A 225 -5.16 -3.89 14.89
CA VAL A 225 -5.73 -4.87 13.96
C VAL A 225 -5.40 -4.53 12.50
N GLU A 226 -5.37 -5.55 11.63
CA GLU A 226 -5.01 -5.39 10.22
C GLU A 226 -5.90 -4.39 9.48
N THR A 227 -7.18 -4.27 9.82
CA THR A 227 -8.07 -3.26 9.23
C THR A 227 -7.59 -1.84 9.49
N MET A 228 -7.08 -1.55 10.71
CA MET A 228 -6.47 -0.26 11.06
C MET A 228 -5.14 -0.06 10.34
N LYS A 229 -4.27 -1.08 10.36
CA LYS A 229 -2.96 -1.01 9.70
C LYS A 229 -3.08 -0.69 8.20
N ASN A 230 -4.10 -1.24 7.55
CA ASN A 230 -4.37 -1.06 6.12
C ASN A 230 -5.39 0.04 5.81
N LEU A 231 -5.67 0.94 6.77
CA LEU A 231 -6.60 2.06 6.63
C LEU A 231 -7.92 1.68 5.93
N ALA A 232 -8.54 0.60 6.43
CA ALA A 232 -9.78 0.02 5.92
C ALA A 232 -9.75 -0.36 4.42
N GLY A 233 -8.57 -0.67 3.87
CA GLY A 233 -8.40 -1.14 2.50
C GLY A 233 -8.42 -0.05 1.44
N ILE A 234 -8.29 1.24 1.81
CA ILE A 234 -8.14 2.32 0.83
C ILE A 234 -6.87 2.08 0.01
N THR A 235 -6.96 2.04 -1.32
CA THR A 235 -5.85 1.74 -2.24
C THR A 235 -5.24 2.98 -2.90
N GLN A 236 -5.91 4.14 -2.75
CA GLN A 236 -5.46 5.43 -3.26
C GLN A 236 -6.22 6.55 -2.53
N LEU A 237 -5.56 7.65 -2.23
CA LEU A 237 -6.21 8.83 -1.65
C LEU A 237 -6.85 9.70 -2.75
N LYS A 238 -8.04 10.24 -2.48
CA LYS A 238 -8.72 11.21 -3.36
C LYS A 238 -9.16 12.46 -2.61
N TYR A 239 -9.64 12.31 -1.37
CA TYR A 239 -10.24 13.39 -0.61
C TYR A 239 -9.64 13.54 0.78
N VAL A 240 -9.54 14.78 1.24
CA VAL A 240 -9.38 15.15 2.65
C VAL A 240 -10.57 16.02 3.04
N VAL A 241 -11.31 15.63 4.07
CA VAL A 241 -12.49 16.35 4.54
C VAL A 241 -12.31 16.71 6.01
N VAL A 242 -12.45 17.98 6.33
CA VAL A 242 -12.52 18.50 7.68
C VAL A 242 -13.98 18.71 8.01
N ASP A 243 -14.44 18.10 9.11
CA ASP A 243 -15.75 18.38 9.67
C ASP A 243 -15.57 19.10 11.02
N PRO A 244 -15.69 20.44 11.04
CA PRO A 244 -15.58 21.22 12.27
C PRO A 244 -16.65 20.87 13.31
N LYS A 245 -17.82 20.36 12.90
CA LYS A 245 -18.92 20.05 13.83
C LYS A 245 -18.61 18.82 14.67
N SER A 246 -18.16 17.75 14.03
CA SER A 246 -17.72 16.51 14.71
C SER A 246 -16.28 16.58 15.21
N ARG A 247 -15.55 17.66 14.88
CA ARG A 247 -14.12 17.87 15.17
C ARG A 247 -13.28 16.74 14.58
N ASP A 248 -13.50 16.45 13.31
CA ASP A 248 -12.90 15.30 12.65
C ASP A 248 -12.16 15.69 11.37
N VAL A 249 -11.19 14.85 11.00
CA VAL A 249 -10.53 14.83 9.71
C VAL A 249 -10.76 13.46 9.10
N LEU A 250 -11.31 13.44 7.90
CA LEU A 250 -11.54 12.25 7.11
C LEU A 250 -10.57 12.23 5.93
N ILE A 251 -9.99 11.06 5.66
CA ILE A 251 -9.33 10.77 4.39
C ILE A 251 -10.20 9.79 3.61
N GLY A 252 -10.28 9.93 2.29
CA GLY A 252 -11.11 9.03 1.50
C GLY A 252 -10.64 8.77 0.08
N GLY A 253 -11.02 7.60 -0.44
CA GLY A 253 -10.70 7.16 -1.79
C GLY A 253 -11.21 5.75 -2.07
N PRO A 254 -10.90 5.16 -3.24
CA PRO A 254 -11.31 3.81 -3.57
C PRO A 254 -10.73 2.80 -2.59
N SER A 255 -11.52 1.79 -2.24
CA SER A 255 -11.13 0.74 -1.31
C SER A 255 -11.64 -0.62 -1.73
N GLU A 256 -10.95 -1.66 -1.28
CA GLU A 256 -11.31 -3.04 -1.56
C GLU A 256 -10.69 -4.01 -0.54
N ALA A 257 -11.10 -5.27 -0.63
CA ALA A 257 -10.39 -6.37 0.02
C ALA A 257 -8.93 -6.40 -0.44
N TRP A 258 -8.02 -6.79 0.47
CA TRP A 258 -6.62 -7.03 0.13
C TRP A 258 -6.21 -8.48 0.36
N LYS A 259 -5.13 -8.87 -0.30
CA LYS A 259 -4.38 -10.10 -0.10
C LYS A 259 -2.92 -9.74 0.09
N TYR A 260 -2.12 -10.67 0.61
CA TYR A 260 -0.68 -10.48 0.66
C TYR A 260 -0.05 -11.05 -0.61
N ASP A 261 0.82 -10.27 -1.26
CA ASP A 261 1.62 -10.74 -2.38
C ASP A 261 2.70 -11.73 -1.91
N SER A 262 3.56 -12.19 -2.84
CA SER A 262 4.66 -13.10 -2.48
C SER A 262 5.62 -12.50 -1.46
N ASN A 263 5.75 -11.17 -1.38
CA ASN A 263 6.70 -10.49 -0.52
C ASN A 263 6.07 -10.06 0.81
N GLY A 264 4.79 -10.34 1.03
CA GLY A 264 4.07 -9.95 2.24
C GLY A 264 3.48 -8.54 2.19
N ASN A 265 3.32 -7.94 1.00
CA ASN A 265 2.64 -6.65 0.83
C ASN A 265 1.12 -6.82 0.79
N PRO A 266 0.36 -5.99 1.53
CA PRO A 266 -1.08 -5.91 1.35
C PRO A 266 -1.41 -5.20 0.03
N ILE A 267 -1.95 -5.95 -0.93
CA ILE A 267 -2.40 -5.46 -2.23
C ILE A 267 -3.88 -5.71 -2.44
N GLY A 268 -4.57 -4.76 -3.04
CA GLY A 268 -5.97 -4.85 -3.42
C GLY A 268 -6.23 -6.05 -4.32
N VAL A 269 -7.31 -6.79 -4.05
CA VAL A 269 -7.64 -8.04 -4.75
C VAL A 269 -7.95 -7.80 -6.22
N LYS A 270 -8.61 -6.69 -6.56
CA LYS A 270 -8.99 -6.34 -7.93
C LYS A 270 -7.98 -5.40 -8.59
N SER A 271 -7.56 -4.34 -7.91
CA SER A 271 -6.65 -3.35 -8.52
C SER A 271 -5.18 -3.79 -8.56
N GLY A 272 -4.77 -4.68 -7.66
CA GLY A 272 -3.37 -5.02 -7.45
C GLY A 272 -2.52 -3.90 -6.82
N ARG A 273 -3.13 -2.76 -6.47
CA ARG A 273 -2.44 -1.64 -5.82
C ARG A 273 -2.19 -1.90 -4.34
N PRO A 274 -1.12 -1.35 -3.74
CA PRO A 274 -0.93 -1.40 -2.29
C PRO A 274 -2.04 -0.62 -1.57
N THR A 275 -2.44 -1.11 -0.40
CA THR A 275 -3.32 -0.36 0.52
C THR A 275 -2.54 0.75 1.22
N LEU A 276 -3.20 1.86 1.57
CA LEU A 276 -2.63 2.88 2.44
C LEU A 276 -2.29 2.27 3.81
N GLN A 277 -1.13 2.62 4.36
CA GLN A 277 -0.65 2.06 5.62
C GLN A 277 -0.69 3.08 6.75
N LEU A 278 -1.12 2.64 7.94
CA LEU A 278 -1.11 3.46 9.15
C LEU A 278 0.31 3.86 9.57
N ASP A 279 1.28 2.96 9.41
CA ASP A 279 2.69 3.25 9.69
C ASP A 279 3.20 4.43 8.84
N ASP A 280 2.85 4.46 7.56
CA ASP A 280 3.24 5.52 6.64
C ASP A 280 2.54 6.84 7.02
N LEU A 281 1.23 6.79 7.32
CA LEU A 281 0.47 7.95 7.80
C LEU A 281 1.08 8.55 9.07
N VAL A 282 1.34 7.74 10.10
CA VAL A 282 1.93 8.22 11.36
C VAL A 282 3.33 8.78 11.12
N THR A 283 4.14 8.11 10.31
CA THR A 283 5.49 8.60 9.95
C THR A 283 5.42 9.98 9.31
N VAL A 284 4.56 10.18 8.30
CA VAL A 284 4.47 11.48 7.62
C VAL A 284 3.78 12.55 8.47
N LEU A 285 2.82 12.20 9.34
CA LEU A 285 2.27 13.14 10.33
C LEU A 285 3.37 13.70 11.24
N ARG A 286 4.31 12.84 11.67
CA ARG A 286 5.48 13.25 12.47
C ARG A 286 6.48 14.07 11.64
N THR A 287 6.75 13.68 10.40
CA THR A 287 7.63 14.44 9.48
C THR A 287 7.13 15.87 9.24
N PHE A 288 5.82 16.08 9.11
CA PHE A 288 5.20 17.39 8.88
C PHE A 288 4.66 18.06 10.15
N SER A 289 4.91 17.50 11.33
CA SER A 289 4.61 18.13 12.63
C SER A 289 5.38 19.46 12.81
N ASN A 290 5.04 20.25 13.83
CA ASN A 290 5.67 21.57 14.06
C ASN A 290 7.19 21.49 14.16
N ASP A 291 7.70 20.50 14.89
CA ASP A 291 9.13 20.26 15.11
C ASP A 291 9.74 19.28 14.08
N GLY A 292 8.93 18.81 13.14
CA GLY A 292 9.36 17.91 12.08
C GLY A 292 10.17 18.61 10.98
N PRO A 293 10.91 17.83 10.16
CA PRO A 293 11.74 18.35 9.08
C PRO A 293 10.97 18.94 7.89
N GLN A 294 9.67 18.65 7.76
CA GLN A 294 8.76 19.17 6.71
C GLN A 294 9.16 18.87 5.27
N ASN A 295 10.13 17.98 5.08
CA ASN A 295 10.47 17.35 3.82
C ASN A 295 11.10 15.99 4.13
N PHE A 296 11.18 15.13 3.12
CA PHE A 296 11.86 13.84 3.21
C PHE A 296 12.37 13.38 1.85
N GLY A 297 13.20 12.35 1.84
CA GLY A 297 13.66 11.77 0.59
C GLY A 297 14.87 10.87 0.75
N CYS A 298 15.36 10.40 -0.39
CA CYS A 298 16.60 9.64 -0.49
C CYS A 298 17.46 10.10 -1.68
N SER A 299 18.75 9.81 -1.63
CA SER A 299 19.69 9.95 -2.74
C SER A 299 20.70 8.81 -2.70
N PHE A 300 21.10 8.28 -3.86
CA PHE A 300 22.20 7.32 -3.93
C PHE A 300 23.43 8.02 -4.49
N ASN A 301 24.48 8.05 -3.67
CA ASN A 301 25.65 8.85 -3.91
C ASN A 301 26.85 7.91 -4.11
N PRO A 302 27.43 7.84 -5.31
CA PRO A 302 28.67 7.13 -5.52
C PRO A 302 29.79 7.77 -4.70
N ARG A 303 30.67 6.94 -4.15
CA ARG A 303 31.84 7.41 -3.40
C ARG A 303 32.82 8.13 -4.32
N GLN A 304 33.44 9.19 -3.81
CA GLN A 304 34.41 9.98 -4.57
C GLN A 304 35.59 9.14 -5.07
N GLU A 305 36.11 8.25 -4.22
CA GLU A 305 37.18 7.30 -4.57
C GLU A 305 36.78 6.41 -5.74
N GLY A 306 35.54 5.91 -5.74
CA GLY A 306 35.00 5.08 -6.81
C GLY A 306 34.84 5.83 -8.13
N LEU A 307 34.42 7.10 -8.07
CA LEU A 307 34.30 7.97 -9.25
C LEU A 307 35.68 8.27 -9.87
N GLN A 308 36.70 8.55 -9.05
CA GLN A 308 38.07 8.76 -9.54
C GLN A 308 38.64 7.50 -10.20
N GLN A 309 38.43 6.33 -9.59
CA GLN A 309 38.86 5.05 -10.16
C GLN A 309 38.15 4.74 -11.48
N LEU A 310 36.84 5.01 -11.55
CA LEU A 310 36.04 4.85 -12.76
C LEU A 310 36.57 5.75 -13.88
N GLN A 311 36.80 7.03 -13.59
CA GLN A 311 37.30 8.01 -14.56
C GLN A 311 38.66 7.59 -15.13
N ALA A 312 39.63 7.26 -14.26
CA ALA A 312 40.95 6.81 -14.70
C ALA A 312 40.89 5.53 -15.54
N PHE A 313 39.95 4.62 -15.24
CA PHE A 313 39.75 3.39 -16.00
C PHE A 313 39.15 3.65 -17.38
N VAL A 314 38.12 4.51 -17.48
CA VAL A 314 37.49 4.89 -18.75
C VAL A 314 38.49 5.63 -19.66
N GLU A 315 39.25 6.59 -19.12
CA GLU A 315 40.30 7.30 -19.88
C GLU A 315 41.35 6.35 -20.43
N LYS A 316 41.85 5.42 -19.59
CA LYS A 316 42.80 4.39 -20.02
C LYS A 316 42.22 3.45 -21.08
N SER A 317 40.93 3.13 -20.98
CA SER A 317 40.24 2.29 -21.95
C SER A 317 40.08 2.99 -23.29
N ASN A 318 39.63 4.24 -23.29
CA ASN A 318 39.44 5.04 -24.50
C ASN A 318 40.76 5.25 -25.27
N ASN A 319 41.88 5.41 -24.55
CA ASN A 319 43.21 5.54 -25.15
C ASN A 319 43.70 4.26 -25.85
N ARG A 320 43.08 3.09 -25.59
CA ARG A 320 43.42 1.80 -26.23
C ARG A 320 42.65 1.53 -27.51
N GLY A 321 41.68 2.38 -27.86
CA GLY A 321 40.80 2.19 -29.02
C GLY A 321 39.52 1.39 -28.69
N PRO A 322 38.71 1.05 -29.70
CA PRO A 322 37.42 0.38 -29.52
C PRO A 322 37.55 -0.99 -28.84
N LEU A 323 36.57 -1.35 -27.99
CA LEU A 323 36.54 -2.68 -27.36
C LEU A 323 36.01 -3.75 -28.33
N ASP A 324 36.62 -4.93 -28.30
CA ASP A 324 36.07 -6.11 -28.96
C ASP A 324 34.79 -6.57 -28.25
N SER A 325 33.80 -7.03 -29.03
CA SER A 325 32.49 -7.48 -28.52
C SER A 325 32.55 -8.53 -27.40
N GLY A 326 33.59 -9.38 -27.37
CA GLY A 326 33.81 -10.38 -26.32
C GLY A 326 34.41 -9.84 -25.01
N ALA A 327 35.09 -8.69 -25.05
CA ALA A 327 35.73 -8.07 -23.88
C ALA A 327 34.79 -7.15 -23.09
N VAL A 328 33.68 -6.73 -23.69
CA VAL A 328 32.80 -5.68 -23.16
C VAL A 328 32.17 -6.08 -21.82
N LYS A 329 31.70 -7.32 -21.68
CA LYS A 329 31.12 -7.82 -20.41
C LYS A 329 32.14 -7.77 -19.27
N GLY A 330 33.40 -8.15 -19.54
CA GLY A 330 34.48 -8.09 -18.56
C GLY A 330 34.85 -6.65 -18.20
N TRP A 331 34.86 -5.76 -19.18
CA TRP A 331 35.08 -4.33 -18.99
C TRP A 331 33.98 -3.67 -18.12
N VAL A 332 32.72 -4.06 -18.31
CA VAL A 332 31.58 -3.52 -17.55
C VAL A 332 31.58 -3.98 -16.11
N ASN A 333 31.92 -5.25 -15.88
CA ASN A 333 32.15 -5.73 -14.52
C ASN A 333 33.27 -4.95 -13.83
N GLN A 334 34.32 -4.56 -14.58
CA GLN A 334 35.37 -3.68 -14.05
C GLN A 334 34.86 -2.26 -13.78
N LEU A 335 34.01 -1.68 -14.64
CA LEU A 335 33.39 -0.37 -14.36
C LEU A 335 32.60 -0.39 -13.04
N GLN A 336 31.74 -1.41 -12.86
CA GLN A 336 30.95 -1.55 -11.64
C GLN A 336 31.85 -1.79 -10.42
N SER A 337 32.86 -2.65 -10.55
CA SER A 337 33.83 -2.92 -9.48
C SER A 337 34.65 -1.68 -9.09
N LYS A 338 35.03 -0.84 -10.06
CA LYS A 338 35.79 0.40 -9.82
C LYS A 338 34.94 1.48 -9.19
N LEU A 339 33.67 1.60 -9.60
CA LEU A 339 32.76 2.56 -8.99
C LEU A 339 32.41 2.18 -7.54
N GLY A 340 32.37 0.88 -7.21
CA GLY A 340 32.11 0.40 -5.86
C GLY A 340 30.66 0.61 -5.40
N PRO A 341 30.33 0.32 -4.14
CA PRO A 341 29.00 0.60 -3.60
C PRO A 341 28.74 2.12 -3.53
N GLN A 342 27.46 2.49 -3.57
CA GLN A 342 26.98 3.85 -3.38
C GLN A 342 26.33 3.98 -2.01
N ASP A 343 26.53 5.12 -1.36
CA ASP A 343 25.93 5.43 -0.08
C ASP A 343 24.48 5.89 -0.28
N ILE A 344 23.57 5.37 0.54
CA ILE A 344 22.16 5.75 0.57
C ILE A 344 22.00 6.82 1.65
N GLU A 345 21.78 8.05 1.22
CA GLU A 345 21.42 9.15 2.10
C GLU A 345 19.90 9.22 2.21
N LEU A 346 19.39 9.21 3.44
CA LEU A 346 17.99 9.34 3.78
C LEU A 346 17.83 10.51 4.73
N TRP A 347 16.80 11.32 4.52
CA TRP A 347 16.47 12.45 5.38
C TRP A 347 14.96 12.58 5.57
N GLY A 348 14.56 13.30 6.62
CA GLY A 348 13.16 13.65 6.86
C GLY A 348 12.31 12.58 7.55
N VAL A 349 12.71 11.32 7.45
CA VAL A 349 12.03 10.15 8.04
C VAL A 349 13.04 9.24 8.75
N PRO A 350 12.61 8.43 9.74
CA PRO A 350 13.47 7.40 10.32
C PRO A 350 13.97 6.42 9.26
N ARG A 351 15.27 6.10 9.29
CA ARG A 351 15.92 5.25 8.26
C ARG A 351 15.37 3.82 8.23
N ASP A 352 14.84 3.37 9.36
CA ASP A 352 14.22 2.08 9.61
C ASP A 352 12.69 2.11 9.48
N SER A 353 12.09 3.22 9.01
CA SER A 353 10.66 3.31 8.71
C SER A 353 10.31 2.63 7.39
N ARG A 354 9.04 2.25 7.23
CA ARG A 354 8.49 1.80 5.95
C ARG A 354 8.60 2.88 4.87
N VAL A 355 8.36 4.14 5.19
CA VAL A 355 8.51 5.27 4.24
C VAL A 355 9.92 5.32 3.65
N ALA A 356 10.96 5.15 4.48
CA ALA A 356 12.35 5.08 4.02
C ALA A 356 12.57 3.91 3.04
N ARG A 357 11.88 2.78 3.22
CA ARG A 357 11.94 1.67 2.27
C ARG A 357 11.32 2.02 0.93
N VAL A 358 10.10 2.55 0.96
CA VAL A 358 9.32 2.88 -0.25
C VAL A 358 10.07 3.87 -1.13
N VAL A 359 10.60 4.96 -0.55
CA VAL A 359 11.34 5.96 -1.33
C VAL A 359 12.64 5.40 -1.90
N THR A 360 13.36 4.59 -1.13
CA THR A 360 14.61 3.95 -1.56
C THR A 360 14.35 2.95 -2.69
N GLU A 361 13.31 2.14 -2.56
CA GLU A 361 12.97 1.14 -3.56
C GLU A 361 12.55 1.80 -4.87
N ALA A 362 11.68 2.81 -4.83
CA ALA A 362 11.20 3.49 -6.03
C ALA A 362 12.35 4.14 -6.81
N ASP A 363 13.34 4.76 -6.13
CA ASP A 363 14.55 5.28 -6.76
C ASP A 363 15.40 4.17 -7.40
N TYR A 364 15.59 3.06 -6.69
CA TYR A 364 16.30 1.90 -7.23
C TYR A 364 15.64 1.37 -8.51
N ARG A 365 14.30 1.22 -8.51
CA ARG A 365 13.53 0.77 -9.67
C ARG A 365 13.62 1.74 -10.85
N LEU A 366 13.50 3.04 -10.60
CA LEU A 366 13.69 4.10 -11.60
C LEU A 366 15.03 3.93 -12.31
N LYS A 367 16.11 3.78 -11.54
CA LYS A 367 17.46 3.61 -12.09
C LYS A 367 17.57 2.34 -12.91
N MET A 368 17.10 1.20 -12.38
CA MET A 368 17.14 -0.08 -13.07
C MET A 368 16.36 -0.07 -14.40
N ILE A 369 15.21 0.61 -14.44
CA ILE A 369 14.45 0.85 -15.69
C ILE A 369 15.25 1.71 -16.65
N GLY A 370 15.74 2.85 -16.18
CA GLY A 370 16.44 3.80 -17.04
C GLY A 370 17.70 3.21 -17.68
N ILE A 371 18.45 2.36 -16.97
CA ILE A 371 19.63 1.67 -17.53
C ILE A 371 19.28 0.36 -18.26
N GLY A 372 18.01 -0.01 -18.38
CA GLY A 372 17.55 -1.21 -19.08
C GLY A 372 17.90 -2.53 -18.41
N LYS A 373 18.05 -2.54 -17.07
CA LYS A 373 18.15 -3.77 -16.26
C LYS A 373 16.79 -4.24 -15.72
N LEU A 374 15.79 -3.37 -15.75
CA LEU A 374 14.39 -3.67 -15.52
C LEU A 374 13.58 -3.10 -16.69
N GLU A 375 12.50 -3.77 -17.09
CA GLU A 375 11.62 -3.26 -18.14
C GLU A 375 10.59 -2.28 -17.55
N GLY A 376 10.55 -1.05 -18.07
CA GLY A 376 9.51 -0.05 -17.76
C GLY A 376 8.21 -0.23 -18.55
N GLY A 377 8.19 -1.13 -19.55
CA GLY A 377 7.09 -1.29 -20.49
C GLY A 377 7.33 -0.57 -21.82
N PRO A 378 6.42 -0.74 -22.81
CA PRO A 378 6.64 -0.28 -24.18
C PRO A 378 6.74 1.25 -24.32
N HIS A 379 6.15 2.01 -23.39
CA HIS A 379 6.14 3.47 -23.41
C HIS A 379 7.22 4.11 -22.52
N VAL A 380 7.96 3.30 -21.75
CA VAL A 380 9.06 3.76 -20.89
C VAL A 380 10.32 2.99 -21.27
N PRO A 381 10.85 3.21 -22.48
CA PRO A 381 12.08 2.56 -22.93
C PRO A 381 13.27 3.02 -22.08
N SER A 382 14.32 2.20 -22.01
CA SER A 382 15.57 2.58 -21.35
C SER A 382 16.24 3.75 -22.06
N ILE A 383 17.10 4.49 -21.37
CA ILE A 383 17.84 5.62 -21.97
C ILE A 383 18.60 5.20 -23.22
N PHE A 384 19.13 3.98 -23.23
CA PHE A 384 19.87 3.40 -24.34
C PHE A 384 19.00 3.23 -25.60
N GLU A 385 17.72 2.94 -25.45
CA GLU A 385 16.78 2.80 -26.57
C GLU A 385 16.36 4.16 -27.14
N LEU A 386 16.51 5.23 -26.36
CA LEU A 386 16.18 6.60 -26.76
C LEU A 386 17.35 7.32 -27.46
N LEU A 387 18.59 6.81 -27.34
CA LEU A 387 19.77 7.45 -27.92
C LEU A 387 19.65 7.63 -29.43
N THR A 388 19.89 8.85 -29.89
CA THR A 388 19.95 9.21 -31.32
C THR A 388 21.17 8.60 -32.01
N VAL A 389 21.17 8.58 -33.35
CA VAL A 389 22.31 8.11 -34.13
C VAL A 389 23.57 8.97 -33.90
N GLU A 390 23.43 10.27 -33.63
CA GLU A 390 24.58 11.12 -33.27
C GLU A 390 25.12 10.78 -31.88
N GLU A 391 24.26 10.67 -30.88
CA GLU A 391 24.65 10.32 -29.50
C GLU A 391 25.32 8.95 -29.45
N GLN A 392 24.81 8.00 -30.25
CA GLN A 392 25.40 6.67 -30.42
C GLN A 392 26.82 6.67 -30.97
N LYS A 393 27.21 7.74 -31.68
CA LYS A 393 28.58 7.89 -32.20
C LYS A 393 29.53 8.53 -31.18
N SER A 394 29.04 9.02 -30.05
CA SER A 394 29.87 9.57 -28.99
C SER A 394 30.38 8.45 -28.07
N SER A 395 31.62 8.55 -27.60
CA SER A 395 32.23 7.60 -26.64
C SER A 395 32.31 8.21 -25.24
N LYS A 396 31.26 8.95 -24.83
CA LYS A 396 31.25 9.69 -23.57
C LYS A 396 30.64 8.86 -22.45
N LEU A 397 31.18 9.04 -21.25
CA LEU A 397 30.52 8.63 -20.02
C LEU A 397 29.48 9.71 -19.69
N ASP A 398 28.20 9.40 -19.88
CA ASP A 398 27.14 10.33 -19.51
C ASP A 398 26.76 10.14 -18.04
N ALA A 399 27.00 11.18 -17.24
CA ALA A 399 26.54 11.26 -15.87
C ALA A 399 25.14 11.89 -15.87
N LEU A 400 24.12 11.06 -15.74
CA LEU A 400 22.73 11.50 -15.70
C LEU A 400 22.24 11.54 -14.25
N ARG A 401 21.26 12.40 -13.98
CA ARG A 401 20.54 12.44 -12.70
C ARG A 401 19.05 12.37 -12.97
N TRP A 402 18.37 11.41 -12.34
CA TRP A 402 16.92 11.31 -12.35
C TRP A 402 16.39 11.28 -10.94
N TRP A 403 15.29 11.96 -10.64
CA TRP A 403 14.67 11.83 -9.33
C TRP A 403 13.16 11.91 -9.42
N LEU A 404 12.49 11.21 -8.51
CA LEU A 404 11.04 11.28 -8.37
C LEU A 404 10.68 12.38 -7.37
N THR A 405 9.70 13.19 -7.73
CA THR A 405 9.15 14.26 -6.89
C THR A 405 7.67 14.38 -7.16
N MET A 406 6.97 15.21 -6.38
CA MET A 406 5.53 15.34 -6.52
C MET A 406 5.15 16.08 -7.79
N LYS A 407 4.04 15.63 -8.38
CA LYS A 407 3.27 16.31 -9.41
C LYS A 407 1.82 16.25 -8.96
N TYR A 408 1.09 17.35 -9.04
CA TYR A 408 -0.36 17.35 -8.83
C TYR A 408 -0.92 18.32 -9.87
N ASP A 409 -1.92 17.89 -10.62
CA ASP A 409 -2.51 18.75 -11.66
C ASP A 409 -3.33 19.87 -11.00
N ALA A 410 -4.00 19.54 -9.90
CA ALA A 410 -4.61 20.48 -8.97
C ALA A 410 -4.88 19.83 -7.63
N ILE A 411 -4.97 20.66 -6.59
CA ILE A 411 -5.64 20.31 -5.34
C ILE A 411 -6.84 21.24 -5.26
N LEU A 412 -8.03 20.70 -5.56
CA LEU A 412 -9.25 21.46 -5.46
C LEU A 412 -9.61 21.63 -3.99
N HIS A 413 -10.10 22.80 -3.60
CA HIS A 413 -10.59 23.02 -2.24
C HIS A 413 -11.95 23.73 -2.22
N SER A 414 -12.80 23.39 -1.25
CA SER A 414 -14.02 24.14 -1.00
C SER A 414 -13.69 25.58 -0.56
N PRO A 415 -14.58 26.58 -0.76
CA PRO A 415 -14.30 27.96 -0.38
C PRO A 415 -14.03 28.18 1.11
N ASP A 416 -14.53 27.28 1.97
CA ASP A 416 -14.32 27.27 3.41
C ASP A 416 -13.11 26.41 3.84
N HIS A 417 -12.34 25.88 2.90
CA HIS A 417 -11.14 25.05 3.17
C HIS A 417 -11.45 23.87 4.11
N ASN A 418 -12.60 23.24 3.90
CA ASN A 418 -13.04 22.06 4.65
C ASN A 418 -13.01 20.80 3.79
N VAL A 419 -12.93 20.90 2.46
CA VAL A 419 -12.85 19.75 1.57
C VAL A 419 -11.72 20.00 0.60
N PHE A 420 -10.85 19.00 0.43
CA PHE A 420 -9.78 19.00 -0.55
C PHE A 420 -9.90 17.75 -1.41
N GLU A 421 -9.73 17.91 -2.72
CA GLU A 421 -9.73 16.83 -3.70
C GLU A 421 -8.43 16.86 -4.50
N ILE A 422 -7.75 15.71 -4.55
CA ILE A 422 -6.48 15.53 -5.26
C ILE A 422 -6.78 15.18 -6.72
N GLN A 423 -6.21 15.95 -7.65
CA GLN A 423 -6.35 15.73 -9.09
C GLN A 423 -5.00 15.41 -9.74
N GLY A 424 -5.02 14.41 -10.62
CA GLY A 424 -3.86 14.00 -11.41
C GLY A 424 -2.92 13.02 -10.70
N PRO A 425 -1.83 12.61 -11.38
CA PRO A 425 -0.85 11.66 -10.84
C PRO A 425 0.08 12.34 -9.84
N SER A 426 0.29 11.73 -8.67
CA SER A 426 1.06 12.31 -7.54
C SER A 426 2.58 12.41 -7.77
N VAL A 427 3.12 11.79 -8.82
CA VAL A 427 4.57 11.62 -9.02
C VAL A 427 4.97 12.04 -10.42
N GLN A 428 6.11 12.72 -10.52
CA GLN A 428 6.86 12.95 -11.76
C GLN A 428 8.32 12.55 -11.60
N CYS A 429 8.93 12.19 -12.71
CA CYS A 429 10.37 12.06 -12.84
C CYS A 429 10.93 13.37 -13.41
N LEU A 430 11.97 13.91 -12.76
CA LEU A 430 12.77 15.00 -13.28
C LEU A 430 14.14 14.48 -13.70
N SER A 431 14.79 15.22 -14.60
CA SER A 431 16.09 14.89 -15.18
C SER A 431 17.03 16.09 -15.13
N GLU A 432 18.32 15.81 -14.93
CA GLU A 432 19.42 16.77 -15.04
C GLU A 432 20.66 16.05 -15.61
N ASN A 433 21.45 16.73 -16.43
CA ASN A 433 22.78 16.29 -16.84
C ASN A 433 23.81 16.76 -15.82
N GLN A 434 24.79 15.91 -15.53
CA GLN A 434 25.90 16.23 -14.65
C GLN A 434 27.22 16.01 -15.37
N TYR A 435 28.27 16.63 -14.86
CA TYR A 435 29.63 16.32 -15.25
C TYR A 435 30.48 16.00 -14.02
N LEU A 436 31.56 15.24 -14.23
CA LEU A 436 32.56 14.96 -13.22
C LEU A 436 33.68 15.98 -13.32
N THR A 437 34.09 16.58 -12.20
CA THR A 437 35.32 17.37 -12.13
C THR A 437 36.54 16.44 -12.14
N GLU A 438 37.75 17.00 -12.33
CA GLU A 438 39.01 16.25 -12.21
C GLU A 438 39.18 15.55 -10.84
N LYS A 439 38.47 16.03 -9.82
CA LYS A 439 38.46 15.44 -8.46
C LYS A 439 37.39 14.37 -8.28
N GLY A 440 36.64 14.03 -9.33
CA GLY A 440 35.53 13.08 -9.27
C GLY A 440 34.26 13.64 -8.62
N GLU A 441 34.12 14.95 -8.48
CA GLU A 441 32.91 15.57 -7.92
C GLU A 441 31.84 15.72 -9.00
N ARG A 442 30.58 15.45 -8.66
CA ARG A 442 29.45 15.60 -9.58
C ARG A 442 28.88 17.02 -9.49
N VAL A 443 28.86 17.72 -10.61
CA VAL A 443 28.28 19.07 -10.70
C VAL A 443 27.04 19.04 -11.59
N GLY A 444 25.92 19.52 -11.05
CA GLY A 444 24.66 19.68 -11.78
C GLY A 444 24.74 20.83 -12.78
N THR A 445 24.22 20.63 -13.98
CA THR A 445 24.19 21.67 -15.02
C THR A 445 22.91 22.52 -14.98
N GLY A 446 21.90 22.12 -14.20
CA GLY A 446 20.56 22.72 -14.24
C GLY A 446 19.81 22.49 -15.56
N GLN A 447 20.39 21.72 -16.48
CA GLN A 447 19.81 21.42 -17.78
C GLN A 447 19.80 19.91 -18.00
N ALA A 448 18.88 19.44 -18.85
CA ALA A 448 18.87 18.07 -19.32
C ALA A 448 18.89 18.06 -20.85
N ASP A 449 19.65 17.18 -21.50
CA ASP A 449 19.62 17.02 -22.96
C ASP A 449 18.27 16.44 -23.45
N ALA A 450 18.09 16.35 -24.78
CA ALA A 450 16.81 15.94 -25.35
C ALA A 450 16.44 14.49 -24.98
N THR A 451 17.41 13.58 -24.99
CA THR A 451 17.21 12.16 -24.68
C THR A 451 16.90 11.95 -23.20
N ASN A 452 17.64 12.61 -22.31
CA ASN A 452 17.46 12.62 -20.87
C ASN A 452 16.08 13.19 -20.48
N ARG A 453 15.67 14.33 -21.08
CA ARG A 453 14.32 14.89 -20.88
C ARG A 453 13.23 13.96 -21.39
N THR A 454 13.45 13.32 -22.53
CA THR A 454 12.46 12.38 -23.12
C THR A 454 12.22 11.19 -22.20
N PHE A 455 13.29 10.62 -21.61
CA PHE A 455 13.16 9.55 -20.62
C PHE A 455 12.30 9.99 -19.43
N ALA A 456 12.63 11.12 -18.79
CA ALA A 456 11.88 11.61 -17.64
C ALA A 456 10.42 11.98 -17.97
N MET A 457 10.18 12.53 -19.16
CA MET A 457 8.84 12.83 -19.66
C MET A 457 8.02 11.57 -19.89
N ASN A 458 8.59 10.54 -20.54
CA ASN A 458 7.94 9.25 -20.74
C ASN A 458 7.62 8.58 -19.40
N PHE A 459 8.58 8.56 -18.48
CA PHE A 459 8.39 8.02 -17.14
C PHE A 459 7.24 8.73 -16.40
N THR A 460 7.17 10.05 -16.51
CA THR A 460 6.11 10.87 -15.89
C THR A 460 4.75 10.64 -16.54
N ASN A 461 4.67 10.64 -17.87
CA ASN A 461 3.42 10.51 -18.60
C ASN A 461 2.80 9.11 -18.48
N HIS A 462 3.64 8.09 -18.34
CA HIS A 462 3.23 6.68 -18.22
C HIS A 462 3.37 6.15 -16.79
N TYR A 463 3.44 7.03 -15.79
CA TYR A 463 3.59 6.63 -14.39
C TYR A 463 2.46 5.72 -13.91
N ALA A 464 1.22 5.94 -14.38
CA ALA A 464 0.09 5.08 -14.03
C ALA A 464 0.27 3.63 -14.53
N GLU A 465 0.86 3.44 -15.70
CA GLU A 465 1.19 2.10 -16.24
C GLU A 465 2.31 1.46 -15.41
N LEU A 466 3.33 2.24 -15.04
CA LEU A 466 4.42 1.79 -14.16
C LEU A 466 3.90 1.34 -12.80
N ALA A 467 2.99 2.11 -12.18
CA ALA A 467 2.36 1.80 -10.90
C ALA A 467 1.48 0.54 -10.94
N GLN A 468 0.90 0.21 -12.10
CA GLN A 468 0.18 -1.06 -12.28
C GLN A 468 1.12 -2.26 -12.44
N ARG A 469 2.29 -2.05 -13.04
CA ARG A 469 3.27 -3.11 -13.33
C ARG A 469 4.17 -3.42 -12.14
N ASP A 470 4.59 -2.39 -11.40
CA ASP A 470 5.51 -2.49 -10.28
C ASP A 470 4.94 -1.69 -9.09
N ILE A 471 4.57 -2.43 -8.04
CA ILE A 471 3.85 -1.83 -6.92
C ILE A 471 4.69 -0.78 -6.18
N ALA A 472 6.02 -0.78 -6.31
CA ALA A 472 6.88 0.23 -5.70
C ALA A 472 6.49 1.66 -6.12
N PHE A 473 6.03 1.84 -7.37
CA PHE A 473 5.58 3.14 -7.86
C PHE A 473 4.17 3.50 -7.36
N ALA A 474 3.27 2.53 -7.25
CA ALA A 474 1.97 2.77 -6.62
C ALA A 474 2.10 3.09 -5.11
N ASP A 475 3.08 2.48 -4.46
CA ASP A 475 3.37 2.69 -3.04
C ASP A 475 3.99 4.06 -2.79
N LEU A 476 4.90 4.50 -3.68
CA LEU A 476 5.43 5.87 -3.64
C LEU A 476 4.32 6.92 -3.82
N GLN A 477 3.35 6.69 -4.71
CA GLN A 477 2.17 7.57 -4.82
C GLN A 477 1.43 7.67 -3.48
N ASN A 478 1.14 6.53 -2.85
CA ASN A 478 0.45 6.48 -1.57
C ASN A 478 1.22 7.25 -0.48
N VAL A 479 2.54 7.10 -0.41
CA VAL A 479 3.39 7.86 0.52
C VAL A 479 3.34 9.37 0.26
N PHE A 480 3.40 9.80 -1.00
CA PHE A 480 3.29 11.22 -1.36
C PHE A 480 1.90 11.80 -1.08
N ASP A 481 0.85 11.03 -1.33
CA ASP A 481 -0.52 11.42 -1.03
C ASP A 481 -0.76 11.56 0.48
N LEU A 482 -0.29 10.61 1.29
CA LEU A 482 -0.37 10.71 2.75
C LEU A 482 0.46 11.88 3.28
N ALA A 483 1.65 12.12 2.72
CA ALA A 483 2.45 13.29 3.06
C ALA A 483 1.75 14.60 2.68
N LEU A 484 0.99 14.63 1.58
CA LEU A 484 0.17 15.77 1.20
C LEU A 484 -0.92 16.03 2.25
N VAL A 485 -1.58 15.00 2.79
CA VAL A 485 -2.51 15.15 3.91
C VAL A 485 -1.82 15.82 5.09
N ALA A 486 -0.67 15.30 5.53
CA ALA A 486 0.04 15.85 6.66
C ALA A 486 0.47 17.32 6.43
N ALA A 487 0.94 17.64 5.23
CA ALA A 487 1.29 19.01 4.84
C ALA A 487 0.08 19.95 4.79
N LEU A 488 -1.08 19.49 4.29
CA LEU A 488 -2.34 20.24 4.29
C LEU A 488 -2.79 20.53 5.72
N LEU A 489 -2.79 19.50 6.59
CA LEU A 489 -3.16 19.64 8.00
C LEU A 489 -2.34 20.72 8.71
N LYS A 490 -1.03 20.74 8.44
CA LYS A 490 -0.10 21.75 8.96
C LYS A 490 -0.38 23.13 8.38
N ASN A 491 -0.40 23.25 7.04
CA ASN A 491 -0.50 24.53 6.34
C ASN A 491 -1.82 25.26 6.63
N GLU A 492 -2.91 24.51 6.71
CA GLU A 492 -4.26 25.03 6.97
C GLU A 492 -4.59 25.14 8.47
N GLY A 493 -3.64 24.76 9.35
CA GLY A 493 -3.84 24.76 10.79
C GLY A 493 -5.02 23.91 11.25
N ILE A 494 -5.32 22.81 10.53
CA ILE A 494 -6.55 22.03 10.70
C ILE A 494 -6.63 21.43 12.10
N ALA A 495 -5.54 20.85 12.59
CA ALA A 495 -5.44 20.32 13.96
C ALA A 495 -5.91 21.34 15.01
N ASN A 496 -5.45 22.60 14.91
CA ASN A 496 -5.86 23.68 15.81
C ASN A 496 -7.33 24.08 15.62
N ARG A 497 -7.81 24.14 14.36
CA ARG A 497 -9.20 24.50 14.02
C ARG A 497 -10.22 23.56 14.65
N ILE A 498 -9.90 22.26 14.74
CA ILE A 498 -10.79 21.24 15.30
C ILE A 498 -10.42 20.79 16.71
N GLY A 499 -9.28 21.25 17.25
CA GLY A 499 -8.76 20.83 18.56
C GLY A 499 -8.29 19.37 18.59
N TRP A 500 -7.60 18.91 17.55
CA TRP A 500 -7.05 17.56 17.46
C TRP A 500 -5.52 17.57 17.64
N GLU A 501 -5.04 16.92 18.70
CA GLU A 501 -3.62 16.87 19.06
C GLU A 501 -2.87 15.64 18.52
N ALA A 502 -3.52 14.83 17.66
CA ALA A 502 -3.02 13.56 17.13
C ALA A 502 -2.66 12.46 18.17
N GLY A 503 -2.58 12.76 19.47
CA GLY A 503 -2.48 11.78 20.55
C GLY A 503 -1.42 10.71 20.30
N SER A 504 -1.86 9.45 20.18
CA SER A 504 -1.00 8.29 19.90
C SER A 504 -0.24 8.39 18.58
N PHE A 505 -0.74 9.16 17.61
CA PHE A 505 -0.09 9.40 16.31
C PHE A 505 0.86 10.59 16.31
N ALA A 506 0.90 11.41 17.36
CA ALA A 506 1.86 12.51 17.50
C ALA A 506 3.31 12.00 17.62
N SER A 507 4.29 12.91 17.54
CA SER A 507 5.73 12.60 17.57
C SER A 507 6.19 11.84 18.82
N HIS A 508 5.50 12.03 19.95
CA HIS A 508 5.76 11.34 21.22
C HIS A 508 4.55 10.48 21.65
N GLY A 509 3.71 10.11 20.68
CA GLY A 509 2.53 9.29 20.91
C GLY A 509 2.85 7.80 21.05
N MET A 510 1.93 7.05 21.68
CA MET A 510 2.09 5.63 22.00
C MET A 510 2.16 4.68 20.78
N TYR A 511 1.74 5.13 19.60
CA TYR A 511 1.80 4.28 18.41
C TYR A 511 3.25 4.22 17.90
N GLU A 512 3.82 3.02 17.87
CA GLU A 512 5.14 2.79 17.31
C GLU A 512 5.01 2.14 15.92
N PRO A 513 5.36 2.85 14.82
CA PRO A 513 5.43 2.26 13.50
C PRO A 513 6.37 1.05 13.47
N ALA A 514 6.11 0.09 12.57
CA ALA A 514 7.00 -1.06 12.43
C ALA A 514 8.42 -0.63 12.02
N VAL A 515 9.40 -1.30 12.63
CA VAL A 515 10.83 -1.09 12.39
C VAL A 515 11.35 -2.09 11.38
N TYR A 516 12.24 -1.63 10.52
CA TYR A 516 12.74 -2.37 9.40
C TYR A 516 14.26 -2.25 9.22
N ALA A 517 14.88 -3.19 8.50
CA ALA A 517 16.28 -3.07 8.13
C ALA A 517 16.55 -1.78 7.33
N ALA A 518 17.43 -0.95 7.89
CA ALA A 518 17.84 0.35 7.40
C ALA A 518 18.73 0.22 6.14
N PRO A 519 18.35 0.79 4.99
CA PRO A 519 19.19 0.76 3.80
C PRO A 519 20.35 1.75 4.01
N ARG A 520 21.59 1.33 3.76
CA ARG A 520 22.81 2.12 3.97
C ARG A 520 23.62 2.25 2.69
N GLU A 521 23.73 1.17 1.94
CA GLU A 521 24.53 1.11 0.72
C GLU A 521 23.80 0.34 -0.37
N VAL A 522 24.15 0.56 -1.63
CA VAL A 522 23.66 -0.20 -2.78
C VAL A 522 24.80 -0.49 -3.74
N GLU A 523 24.76 -1.64 -4.41
CA GLU A 523 25.70 -1.89 -5.51
C GLU A 523 25.54 -0.84 -6.62
N SER A 524 26.65 -0.42 -7.20
CA SER A 524 26.61 0.57 -8.26
C SER A 524 25.79 0.13 -9.47
N VAL A 525 24.76 0.92 -9.74
CA VAL A 525 23.85 0.75 -10.85
C VAL A 525 24.45 1.43 -12.08
N ALA A 526 25.24 0.67 -12.84
CA ALA A 526 25.75 1.06 -14.15
C ALA A 526 25.38 0.00 -15.20
N ASN A 527 25.19 0.44 -16.44
CA ASN A 527 25.07 -0.44 -17.59
C ASN A 527 25.79 0.16 -18.80
N HIS A 528 25.94 -0.68 -19.82
CA HIS A 528 26.50 -0.29 -21.10
C HIS A 528 25.68 -0.90 -22.23
N ARG A 529 25.78 -0.30 -23.42
CA ARG A 529 25.40 -0.96 -24.68
C ARG A 529 26.37 -0.58 -25.77
N VAL A 530 26.53 -1.48 -26.74
CA VAL A 530 27.39 -1.28 -27.91
C VAL A 530 26.55 -0.80 -29.08
N TYR A 531 26.91 0.35 -29.65
CA TYR A 531 26.28 0.89 -30.84
C TYR A 531 27.35 1.08 -31.92
N ARG A 532 27.23 0.35 -33.04
CA ARG A 532 28.12 0.50 -34.21
C ARG A 532 29.61 0.46 -33.86
N GLY A 533 29.99 -0.43 -32.93
CA GLY A 533 31.37 -0.60 -32.47
C GLY A 533 31.87 0.47 -31.48
N LYS A 534 30.99 1.31 -30.94
CA LYS A 534 31.29 2.26 -29.86
C LYS A 534 30.53 1.90 -28.60
N ASP A 535 31.22 1.96 -27.47
CA ASP A 535 30.67 1.72 -26.15
C ASP A 535 30.09 3.00 -25.56
N ILE A 536 28.87 2.89 -25.04
CA ILE A 536 28.21 3.95 -24.30
C ILE A 536 27.95 3.43 -22.90
N VAL A 537 28.49 4.15 -21.92
CA VAL A 537 28.32 3.85 -20.50
C VAL A 537 27.47 4.94 -19.90
N VAL A 538 26.41 4.53 -19.22
CA VAL A 538 25.56 5.45 -18.47
C VAL A 538 25.71 5.16 -17.00
N GLN A 539 26.02 6.21 -16.26
CA GLN A 539 26.02 6.22 -14.80
C GLN A 539 24.92 7.17 -14.35
N VAL A 540 24.13 6.73 -13.38
CA VAL A 540 22.92 7.44 -12.96
C VAL A 540 22.99 7.78 -11.47
N ALA A 541 22.94 9.07 -11.14
CA ALA A 541 22.48 9.52 -9.82
C ALA A 541 20.97 9.51 -9.80
N GLY A 542 20.42 9.39 -8.60
CA GLY A 542 19.02 9.66 -8.44
C GLY A 542 18.58 9.69 -7.00
N GLY A 543 17.30 9.95 -6.83
CA GLY A 543 16.68 10.00 -5.54
C GLY A 543 15.17 10.15 -5.60
N VAL A 544 14.60 10.34 -4.43
CA VAL A 544 13.21 10.75 -4.24
C VAL A 544 13.21 11.99 -3.37
N ARG A 545 12.37 12.97 -3.68
CA ARG A 545 12.19 14.17 -2.86
C ARG A 545 10.71 14.43 -2.60
N GLY A 546 10.34 14.44 -1.32
CA GLY A 546 9.05 14.81 -0.77
C GLY A 546 9.08 16.21 -0.14
N ASP A 547 8.72 17.25 -0.89
CA ASP A 547 8.65 18.67 -0.42
C ASP A 547 7.21 19.20 -0.54
N LEU A 548 6.31 18.67 0.29
CA LEU A 548 4.87 18.89 0.15
C LEU A 548 4.45 20.29 0.59
N MET A 549 5.25 20.99 1.40
CA MET A 549 5.00 22.38 1.76
C MET A 549 5.06 23.30 0.53
N SER A 550 5.93 23.01 -0.44
CA SER A 550 5.98 23.76 -1.71
C SER A 550 4.70 23.57 -2.54
N VAL A 551 4.08 22.39 -2.46
CA VAL A 551 2.84 22.05 -3.18
C VAL A 551 1.65 22.79 -2.57
N VAL A 552 1.41 22.65 -1.27
CA VAL A 552 0.24 23.24 -0.59
C VAL A 552 0.28 24.76 -0.52
N ARG A 553 1.45 25.37 -0.74
CA ARG A 553 1.63 26.84 -0.84
C ARG A 553 1.57 27.35 -2.28
N ASN A 554 1.54 26.46 -3.28
CA ASN A 554 1.47 26.85 -4.68
C ASN A 554 0.03 27.17 -5.10
N ARG A 555 -0.25 28.44 -5.38
CA ARG A 555 -1.57 28.93 -5.82
C ARG A 555 -1.99 28.45 -7.20
N GLU A 556 -1.06 28.01 -8.04
CA GLU A 556 -1.39 27.42 -9.35
C GLU A 556 -1.91 25.99 -9.21
N VAL A 557 -1.52 25.30 -8.13
CA VAL A 557 -1.97 23.94 -7.81
C VAL A 557 -3.23 23.99 -6.93
N MET A 558 -3.24 24.84 -5.90
CA MET A 558 -4.38 25.01 -4.99
C MET A 558 -5.48 25.83 -5.65
N LYS A 559 -6.61 25.19 -6.01
CA LYS A 559 -7.70 25.83 -6.77
C LYS A 559 -9.02 25.74 -6.03
N SER A 560 -9.72 26.87 -5.86
CA SER A 560 -11.04 26.85 -5.24
C SER A 560 -12.09 26.25 -6.17
N SER A 561 -12.98 25.41 -5.63
CA SER A 561 -14.12 24.84 -6.34
C SER A 561 -15.39 24.89 -5.48
N THR A 562 -16.47 25.45 -6.02
CA THR A 562 -17.78 25.49 -5.36
C THR A 562 -18.51 24.16 -5.38
N THR A 563 -18.13 23.23 -6.25
CA THR A 563 -18.74 21.89 -6.35
C THR A 563 -18.46 21.03 -5.12
N LEU A 564 -17.44 21.37 -4.33
CA LEU A 564 -17.03 20.64 -3.13
C LEU A 564 -17.80 21.05 -1.86
N LYS A 565 -18.66 22.07 -1.91
CA LYS A 565 -19.34 22.62 -0.71
C LYS A 565 -20.18 21.57 0.04
N ASP A 566 -20.86 20.69 -0.69
CA ASP A 566 -21.77 19.71 -0.09
C ASP A 566 -21.09 18.39 0.28
N MET A 567 -19.80 18.25 -0.01
CA MET A 567 -19.06 17.00 0.18
C MET A 567 -18.88 16.65 1.67
N THR A 568 -18.78 17.63 2.57
CA THR A 568 -18.71 17.36 4.02
C THR A 568 -19.93 16.60 4.52
N ALA A 569 -21.13 16.91 4.01
CA ALA A 569 -22.36 16.20 4.38
C ALA A 569 -22.41 14.74 3.86
N HIS A 570 -21.80 14.49 2.70
CA HIS A 570 -21.69 13.14 2.13
C HIS A 570 -20.61 12.31 2.85
N ALA A 571 -19.53 12.97 3.27
CA ALA A 571 -18.40 12.33 3.91
C ALA A 571 -18.66 11.99 5.38
N ALA A 572 -19.43 12.80 6.13
CA ALA A 572 -19.67 12.63 7.57
C ALA A 572 -21.16 12.37 7.87
N PRO A 573 -21.66 11.12 7.74
CA PRO A 573 -23.04 10.80 8.07
C PRO A 573 -23.30 10.94 9.58
N SER A 574 -24.44 11.54 9.94
CA SER A 574 -24.79 11.97 11.30
C SER A 574 -25.04 10.86 12.33
N ASN A 575 -25.15 9.60 11.90
CA ASN A 575 -25.51 8.46 12.76
C ASN A 575 -24.50 7.29 12.65
N GLN A 576 -23.21 7.55 12.88
CA GLN A 576 -22.21 6.47 12.96
C GLN A 576 -22.23 5.79 14.34
N PRO A 577 -22.18 4.45 14.41
CA PRO A 577 -22.02 3.71 15.66
C PRO A 577 -20.76 4.15 16.41
N GLN A 578 -20.85 4.24 17.74
CA GLN A 578 -19.69 4.57 18.58
C GLN A 578 -18.58 3.53 18.37
N GLY A 579 -17.37 4.01 18.03
CA GLY A 579 -16.20 3.17 17.77
C GLY A 579 -16.01 2.76 16.30
N ARG A 580 -16.91 3.13 15.39
CA ARG A 580 -16.70 2.97 13.95
C ARG A 580 -15.91 4.15 13.39
N TRP A 581 -14.71 3.88 12.88
CA TRP A 581 -13.77 4.87 12.37
C TRP A 581 -13.67 4.90 10.83
N TRP A 582 -14.46 4.11 10.11
CA TRP A 582 -14.53 4.11 8.64
C TRP A 582 -15.93 3.75 8.13
N TRP A 583 -16.25 4.15 6.91
CA TRP A 583 -17.51 3.84 6.22
C TRP A 583 -17.43 4.10 4.72
N ASP A 584 -18.33 3.47 3.96
CA ASP A 584 -18.49 3.74 2.53
C ASP A 584 -19.47 4.91 2.32
N ALA A 585 -19.12 5.81 1.39
CA ALA A 585 -20.05 6.82 0.91
C ALA A 585 -21.20 6.15 0.15
N LYS A 586 -22.41 6.70 0.27
CA LYS A 586 -23.61 6.17 -0.40
C LYS A 586 -23.83 6.76 -1.78
#